data_AF-A0A176U8X7-F1
#
_entry.id   AF-A0A176U8X7-F1
#
_cell.length_a   1.000
_cell.length_b   1.000
_cell.length_c   1.000
_cell.angle_alpha   90.00
_cell.angle_beta   90.00
_cell.angle_gamma   90.00
#
_symmetry.space_group_name_H-M   'P 1'
#
loop_
_entity.id
_entity.type
_entity.pdbx_description
1 polymer ?
#
loop_
_entity_poly.entity_id
_entity_poly.type
_entity_poly.pdbx_seq_one_letter_code
_entity_poly.pdbx_strand_id
1 'polypeptide(L)'
;MENLKMAALKNKLGITDSTELAKEEERISKRRAVELFESGLLDTLRPGSYSTLKTIHKNLFSDIYEFAGQTRTVNLAKGNFRFAPVMYLDAALESIEKMPQSTFDE
;
A
#
# COMPACT_ATOMS: atom_id res chain seq x y z
N MET A 1 -29.79 -19.45 -3.91
CA MET A 1 -28.78 -18.65 -3.18
C MET A 1 -27.62 -18.43 -4.13
N GLU A 2 -27.64 -17.31 -4.83
CA GLU A 2 -26.59 -16.91 -5.77
C GLU A 2 -25.42 -16.38 -4.93
N ASN A 3 -24.24 -17.01 -5.05
CA ASN A 3 -23.04 -16.56 -4.37
C ASN A 3 -22.72 -15.14 -4.83
N LEU A 4 -22.84 -14.15 -3.93
CA LEU A 4 -22.26 -12.82 -4.15
C LEU A 4 -20.73 -12.95 -4.20
N LYS A 5 -20.18 -13.31 -5.36
CA LYS A 5 -18.77 -13.04 -5.65
C LYS A 5 -18.62 -11.52 -5.70
N MET A 6 -17.97 -10.95 -4.70
CA MET A 6 -17.56 -9.55 -4.75
C MET A 6 -16.61 -9.40 -5.94
N ALA A 7 -16.85 -8.41 -6.80
CA ALA A 7 -15.97 -8.15 -7.92
C ALA A 7 -14.57 -7.82 -7.42
N ALA A 8 -13.55 -8.48 -7.98
CA ALA A 8 -12.17 -8.23 -7.65
C ALA A 8 -11.73 -6.81 -8.07
N LEU A 9 -10.75 -6.25 -7.36
CA LEU A 9 -10.14 -4.98 -7.74
C LEU A 9 -9.43 -5.12 -9.08
N LYS A 10 -9.44 -4.08 -9.93
CA LYS A 10 -8.66 -4.08 -11.17
C LYS A 10 -7.18 -4.35 -10.86
N ASN A 11 -6.65 -5.42 -11.43
CA ASN A 11 -5.31 -5.92 -11.20
C ASN A 11 -4.65 -6.34 -12.53
N LYS A 12 -3.33 -6.46 -12.53
CA LYS A 12 -2.51 -6.87 -13.69
C LYS A 12 -2.64 -8.36 -14.02
N LEU A 13 -3.12 -9.16 -13.07
CA LEU A 13 -3.25 -10.62 -13.20
C LEU A 13 -4.53 -11.02 -13.97
N GLY A 14 -5.43 -10.07 -14.24
CA GLY A 14 -6.71 -10.34 -14.91
C GLY A 14 -7.70 -11.13 -14.05
N ILE A 15 -7.45 -11.29 -12.75
CA ILE A 15 -8.30 -12.07 -11.84
C ILE A 15 -9.57 -11.29 -11.52
N THR A 16 -10.73 -11.92 -11.66
CA THR A 16 -12.05 -11.29 -11.43
C THR A 16 -12.74 -11.79 -10.16
N ASP A 17 -12.28 -12.90 -9.59
CA ASP A 17 -12.76 -13.45 -8.32
C ASP A 17 -11.97 -12.87 -7.14
N SER A 18 -12.66 -12.25 -6.18
CA SER A 18 -12.00 -11.58 -5.05
C SER A 18 -11.24 -12.54 -4.13
N THR A 19 -11.70 -13.79 -4.01
CA THR A 19 -11.07 -14.79 -3.13
C THR A 19 -9.77 -15.29 -3.77
N GLU A 20 -9.81 -15.52 -5.09
CA GLU A 20 -8.62 -15.85 -5.86
C GLU A 20 -7.61 -14.70 -5.86
N LEU A 21 -8.07 -13.46 -6.08
CA LEU A 21 -7.20 -12.29 -6.06
C LEU A 21 -6.50 -12.14 -4.70
N ALA A 22 -7.22 -12.31 -3.59
CA ALA A 22 -6.64 -12.21 -2.26
C ALA A 22 -5.50 -13.23 -2.03
N LYS A 23 -5.68 -14.48 -2.51
CA LYS A 23 -4.66 -15.53 -2.41
C LYS A 23 -3.42 -15.20 -3.23
N GLU A 24 -3.60 -14.74 -4.47
CA GLU A 24 -2.47 -14.38 -5.33
C GLU A 24 -1.76 -13.10 -4.87
N GLU A 25 -2.52 -12.11 -4.39
CA GLU A 25 -1.96 -10.91 -3.76
C GLU A 25 -1.07 -11.28 -2.58
N GLU A 26 -1.57 -12.12 -1.66
CA GLU A 26 -0.81 -12.59 -0.51
C GLU A 26 0.47 -13.33 -0.93
N ARG A 27 0.35 -14.28 -1.86
CA ARG A 27 1.48 -15.11 -2.32
C ARG A 27 2.58 -14.25 -2.96
N ILE A 28 2.20 -13.34 -3.85
CA ILE A 28 3.15 -12.50 -4.60
C ILE A 28 3.78 -11.45 -3.68
N SER A 29 2.98 -10.75 -2.87
CA SER A 29 3.47 -9.71 -1.97
C SER A 29 4.41 -10.26 -0.89
N LYS A 30 4.14 -11.45 -0.34
CA LYS A 30 5.05 -12.13 0.59
C LYS A 30 6.39 -12.49 -0.04
N ARG A 31 6.39 -13.03 -1.27
CA ARG A 31 7.63 -13.30 -2.00
C ARG A 31 8.42 -12.01 -2.21
N ARG A 32 7.75 -10.94 -2.66
CA ARG A 32 8.36 -9.61 -2.83
C ARG A 32 8.90 -9.03 -1.53
N ALA A 33 8.25 -9.28 -0.40
CA ALA A 33 8.72 -8.85 0.91
C ALA A 33 10.04 -9.53 1.30
N VAL A 34 10.16 -10.85 1.04
CA VAL A 34 11.41 -11.59 1.25
C VAL A 34 12.51 -11.04 0.35
N GLU A 35 12.25 -10.88 -0.95
CA GLU A 35 13.21 -10.29 -1.90
C GLU A 35 13.67 -8.88 -1.46
N LEU A 36 12.72 -8.04 -1.04
CA LEU A 36 13.00 -6.69 -0.55
C LEU A 36 13.92 -6.70 0.67
N PHE A 37 13.67 -7.60 1.62
CA PHE A 37 14.48 -7.74 2.83
C PHE A 37 15.88 -8.28 2.51
N GLU A 38 15.98 -9.36 1.74
CA GLU A 38 17.25 -10.01 1.41
C GLU A 38 18.15 -9.15 0.50
N SER A 39 17.56 -8.25 -0.30
CA SER A 39 18.32 -7.35 -1.19
C SER A 39 19.14 -6.30 -0.45
N GLY A 40 18.88 -6.04 0.84
CA GLY A 40 19.47 -4.93 1.59
C GLY A 40 18.97 -3.54 1.13
N LEU A 41 17.98 -3.46 0.23
CA LEU A 41 17.47 -2.19 -0.27
C LEU A 41 16.95 -1.30 0.87
N LEU A 42 16.28 -1.90 1.87
CA LEU A 42 15.72 -1.17 3.01
C LEU A 42 16.79 -0.39 3.80
N ASP A 43 18.01 -0.91 3.88
CA ASP A 43 19.13 -0.28 4.61
C ASP A 43 19.61 1.00 3.91
N THR A 44 19.31 1.14 2.62
CA THR A 44 19.68 2.32 1.82
C THR A 44 18.61 3.42 1.83
N LEU A 45 17.42 3.13 2.37
CA LEU A 45 16.27 4.03 2.36
C LEU A 45 16.18 4.82 3.66
N ARG A 46 15.67 6.06 3.60
CA ARG A 46 15.50 6.92 4.78
C ARG A 46 14.31 6.42 5.62
N PRO A 47 14.52 5.92 6.85
CA PRO A 47 13.42 5.51 7.72
C PRO A 47 12.45 6.67 8.00
N GLY A 48 11.17 6.34 8.20
CA GLY A 48 10.14 7.33 8.54
C GLY A 48 9.76 8.30 7.41
N SER A 49 10.20 8.06 6.17
CA SER A 49 9.87 8.94 5.03
C SER A 49 8.76 8.38 4.15
N TYR A 50 7.95 9.28 3.60
CA TYR A 50 6.91 8.96 2.64
C TYR A 50 7.48 8.37 1.34
N SER A 51 8.66 8.83 0.90
CA SER A 51 9.35 8.27 -0.25
C SER A 51 9.70 6.79 -0.04
N THR A 52 10.15 6.42 1.16
CA THR A 52 10.44 5.03 1.53
C THR A 52 9.16 4.20 1.59
N LEU A 53 8.06 4.74 2.14
CA LEU A 53 6.76 4.06 2.13
C LEU A 53 6.27 3.77 0.70
N LYS A 54 6.40 4.75 -0.23
CA LYS A 54 6.07 4.53 -1.65
C LYS A 54 6.93 3.44 -2.27
N THR A 55 8.23 3.41 -1.97
CA THR A 55 9.15 2.38 -2.46
C THR A 55 8.78 1.01 -1.94
N ILE A 56 8.47 0.87 -0.64
CA ILE A 56 8.01 -0.39 -0.05
C ILE A 56 6.72 -0.84 -0.75
N HIS A 57 5.71 0.03 -0.83
CA HIS A 57 4.44 -0.30 -1.49
C HIS A 57 4.63 -0.68 -2.97
N LYS A 58 5.52 0.02 -3.69
CA LYS A 58 5.83 -0.34 -5.08
C LYS A 58 6.45 -1.73 -5.17
N ASN A 59 7.43 -2.05 -4.34
CA ASN A 59 8.09 -3.35 -4.35
C ASN A 59 7.13 -4.51 -4.05
N LEU A 60 6.23 -4.33 -3.07
CA LEU A 60 5.30 -5.37 -2.68
C LEU A 60 4.21 -5.64 -3.73
N PHE A 61 3.75 -4.61 -4.45
CA PHE A 61 2.51 -4.69 -5.23
C PHE A 61 2.65 -4.38 -6.72
N SER A 62 3.85 -4.10 -7.24
CA SER A 62 4.07 -3.71 -8.64
C SER A 62 3.62 -4.75 -9.66
N ASP A 63 3.69 -6.04 -9.32
CA ASP A 63 3.23 -7.15 -10.16
C ASP A 63 1.69 -7.29 -10.16
N ILE A 64 1.01 -6.65 -9.21
CA ILE A 64 -0.43 -6.85 -8.95
C ILE A 64 -1.22 -5.62 -9.38
N TYR A 65 -0.73 -4.40 -9.10
CA TYR A 65 -1.47 -3.16 -9.31
C TYR A 65 -0.69 -2.12 -10.11
N GLU A 66 -1.37 -1.43 -11.04
CA GLU A 66 -0.79 -0.32 -11.81
C GLU A 66 -0.44 0.89 -10.95
N PHE A 67 -1.21 1.12 -9.90
CA PHE A 67 -1.04 2.25 -8.98
C PHE A 67 -0.05 1.93 -7.84
N ALA A 68 0.67 0.81 -7.88
CA ALA A 68 1.61 0.45 -6.82
C ALA A 68 2.67 1.54 -6.61
N GLY A 69 2.74 2.06 -5.38
CA GLY A 69 3.62 3.17 -5.01
C GLY A 69 3.09 4.57 -5.37
N GLN A 70 1.83 4.70 -5.79
CA GLN A 70 1.17 5.98 -6.02
C GLN A 70 0.27 6.39 -4.86
N THR A 71 0.13 7.71 -4.67
CA THR A 71 -0.89 8.28 -3.78
C THR A 71 -2.28 7.99 -4.33
N ARG A 72 -3.22 7.59 -3.48
CA ARG A 72 -4.61 7.39 -3.89
C ARG A 72 -5.26 8.71 -4.31
N THR A 73 -6.20 8.62 -5.24
CA THR A 73 -6.99 9.75 -5.75
C THR A 73 -8.45 9.73 -5.30
N VAL A 74 -8.82 8.77 -4.45
CA VAL A 74 -10.17 8.59 -3.90
C VAL A 74 -10.15 8.61 -2.37
N ASN A 75 -11.27 9.01 -1.76
CA ASN A 75 -11.44 8.94 -0.32
C ASN A 75 -11.69 7.49 0.13
N LEU A 76 -11.16 7.11 1.29
CA LEU A 76 -11.32 5.77 1.86
C LEU A 76 -11.90 5.86 3.27
N ALA A 77 -12.65 4.83 3.66
CA ALA A 77 -13.17 4.64 5.01
C ALA A 77 -13.14 3.16 5.38
N LYS A 78 -13.05 2.87 6.68
CA LYS A 78 -13.20 1.51 7.24
C LYS A 78 -14.14 1.58 8.44
N GLY A 79 -15.31 0.94 8.31
CA GLY A 79 -16.41 1.15 9.26
C GLY A 79 -16.79 2.63 9.31
N ASN A 80 -16.87 3.18 10.53
CA ASN A 80 -17.20 4.60 10.74
C ASN A 80 -15.97 5.53 10.65
N PHE A 81 -14.76 5.00 10.52
CA PHE A 81 -13.55 5.80 10.44
C PHE A 81 -13.24 6.23 9.00
N ARG A 82 -13.04 7.53 8.80
CA ARG A 82 -12.63 8.11 7.51
C ARG A 82 -11.14 8.44 7.56
N PHE A 83 -10.38 7.99 6.57
CA PHE A 83 -8.99 8.37 6.41
C PHE A 83 -8.87 9.81 5.90
N ALA A 84 -7.66 10.38 5.91
CA ALA A 84 -7.38 11.74 5.43
C ALA A 84 -8.04 12.01 4.07
N PRO A 85 -8.86 13.06 3.91
CA PRO A 85 -9.47 13.37 2.62
C PRO A 85 -8.40 13.62 1.55
N VAL A 86 -8.63 13.18 0.31
CA VAL A 86 -7.67 13.34 -0.81
C VAL A 86 -7.24 14.80 -0.98
N MET A 87 -8.19 15.73 -0.83
CA MET A 87 -7.94 17.19 -0.91
C MET A 87 -6.85 17.68 0.05
N TYR A 88 -6.65 16.98 1.17
CA TYR A 88 -5.66 17.34 2.20
C TYR A 88 -4.55 16.29 2.33
N LEU A 89 -4.54 15.24 1.50
CA LEU A 89 -3.64 14.11 1.68
C LEU A 89 -2.18 14.52 1.48
N ASP A 90 -1.87 15.29 0.45
CA ASP A 90 -0.50 15.75 0.20
C ASP A 90 0.01 16.66 1.32
N ALA A 91 -0.81 17.60 1.79
CA ALA A 91 -0.46 18.46 2.93
C ALA A 91 -0.25 17.66 4.23
N ALA A 92 -1.06 16.62 4.46
CA ALA A 92 -0.90 15.72 5.60
C ALA A 92 0.41 14.93 5.51
N LEU A 93 0.76 14.42 4.31
CA LEU A 93 2.01 13.70 4.07
C LEU A 93 3.23 14.61 4.26
N GLU A 94 3.19 15.86 3.77
CA GLU A 94 4.25 16.85 4.00
C GLU A 94 4.42 17.18 5.49
N SER A 95 3.32 17.21 6.24
CA SER A 95 3.36 17.44 7.68
C SER A 95 4.00 16.25 8.41
N ILE A 96 3.62 15.02 8.05
CA ILE A 96 4.19 13.78 8.61
C ILE A 96 5.68 13.67 8.30
N GLU A 97 6.11 14.02 7.09
CA GLU A 97 7.54 13.97 6.69
C GLU A 97 8.44 14.85 7.57
N LYS A 98 7.86 15.89 8.20
CA LYS A 98 8.54 16.83 9.09
C LYS A 98 8.39 16.47 10.57
N MET A 99 7.55 15.49 10.92
CA MET A 99 7.36 15.09 12.31
C MET A 99 8.66 14.49 12.86
N PRO A 100 9.05 14.84 14.10
CA PRO A 100 10.08 14.11 14.82
C PRO A 100 9.75 12.60 14.86
N GLN A 101 10.78 11.77 14.86
CA GLN A 101 10.66 10.30 14.94
C GLN A 101 11.54 9.76 16.07
N SER A 102 11.82 10.61 17.08
CA SER A 102 12.77 10.35 18.15
C SER A 102 12.17 9.52 19.29
N THR A 103 10.94 9.81 19.67
CA THR A 103 10.23 9.09 20.75
C THR A 103 8.77 8.81 20.37
N PHE A 104 8.11 7.94 21.13
CA PHE A 104 6.71 7.56 20.91
C PHE A 104 5.71 8.64 21.37
N ASP A 105 6.12 9.46 22.35
CA ASP A 105 5.28 10.48 22.99
C ASP A 105 5.38 11.85 22.30
N GLU A 106 6.19 11.96 21.24
CA GLU A 106 6.39 13.16 20.40
C GLU A 106 5.36 13.29 19.27
#